data_AF-A0A7G2JXR5-F1
#
_entry.id   AF-A0A7G2JXR5-F1
#
_cell.length_a   1.000
_cell.length_b   1.000
_cell.length_c   1.000
_cell.angle_alpha   90.00
_cell.angle_beta   90.00
_cell.angle_gamma   90.00
#
_symmetry.space_group_name_H-M   'P 1'
#
loop_
_entity.id
_entity.type
_entity.pdbx_description
1 polymer ?
#
loop_
_entity_poly.entity_id
_entity_poly.type
_entity_poly.pdbx_seq_one_letter_code
_entity_poly.pdbx_strand_id
1 'polypeptide(L)'
;MWRKSAVDFQGVFWKPALSGILGGPIGMSGYLLSIHYLTIYYAAPLSSLFPVFAALMSYWILKEKISKTAQFGFGLAVIASALLAIEVGQKANFNTSGLIFLAICILGWSSEIVISSHTMRSLSGLQVYFLRLCGSTLGYLLILLVLFLQDFPVDLFDFSYPQIEHFQPKDFFEVQAWVNPDNKEEKTPEKSTALFSALWQPSKACEDYQDDDGRVLSKGLAENVVKRITNQPAEVTEYKDVREKETAPLPYSLSALQIDAAKRFGMSAQAVLDTCQRLYETHRLITYPRSDCRYLPEE
;
A
#
# COMPACT_ATOMS: atom_id res chain seq x y z
N MET A 1 54.90 5.98 -0.33
CA MET A 1 54.43 6.20 1.06
C MET A 1 52.99 5.67 1.21
N TRP A 2 52.77 4.38 0.93
CA TRP A 2 51.45 3.75 0.99
C TRP A 2 51.53 2.56 1.93
N ARG A 3 51.43 2.79 3.24
CA ARG A 3 51.17 1.72 4.21
C ARG A 3 50.56 2.28 5.48
N LYS A 4 49.45 1.64 5.87
CA LYS A 4 48.76 1.65 7.17
C LYS A 4 47.78 2.79 7.45
N SER A 5 46.56 2.60 6.96
CA SER A 5 45.38 2.67 7.85
C SER A 5 44.62 1.36 7.64
N ALA A 6 45.16 0.26 8.20
CA ALA A 6 44.34 -0.92 8.39
C ALA A 6 43.30 -0.52 9.45
N VAL A 7 42.02 -0.65 9.11
CA VAL A 7 40.93 -0.40 10.06
C VAL A 7 41.10 -1.38 11.21
N ASP A 8 41.53 -0.89 12.36
CA ASP A 8 41.78 -1.73 13.54
C ASP A 8 40.44 -2.04 14.23
N PHE A 9 39.80 -3.12 13.80
CA PHE A 9 38.60 -3.65 14.43
C PHE A 9 39.03 -4.43 15.69
N GLN A 10 39.17 -3.75 16.83
CA GLN A 10 39.58 -4.32 18.12
C GLN A 10 38.54 -5.30 18.73
N GLY A 11 38.08 -6.31 17.99
CA GLY A 11 37.09 -7.30 18.44
C GLY A 11 35.67 -6.74 18.66
N VAL A 12 35.43 -5.46 18.36
CA VAL A 12 34.12 -4.79 18.54
C VAL A 12 33.16 -5.03 17.37
N PHE A 13 33.60 -5.69 16.29
CA PHE A 13 32.85 -5.82 15.03
C PHE A 13 31.52 -6.59 15.15
N TRP A 14 31.42 -7.52 16.09
CA TRP A 14 30.21 -8.36 16.23
C TRP A 14 29.03 -7.57 16.80
N LYS A 15 29.27 -6.51 17.60
CA LYS A 15 28.19 -5.72 18.21
C LYS A 15 27.41 -4.91 17.17
N PRO A 16 28.04 -4.13 16.26
CA PRO A 16 27.33 -3.50 15.15
C PRO A 16 26.69 -4.50 14.19
N ALA A 17 27.33 -5.65 13.94
CA ALA A 17 26.73 -6.68 13.09
C ALA A 17 25.46 -7.27 13.73
N LEU A 18 25.49 -7.55 15.04
CA LEU A 18 24.32 -8.01 15.80
C LEU A 18 23.21 -6.94 15.80
N SER A 19 23.56 -5.67 15.98
CA SER A 19 22.57 -4.58 15.92
C SER A 19 21.85 -4.56 14.56
N GLY A 20 22.59 -4.78 13.47
CA GLY A 20 22.04 -4.93 12.13
C GLY A 20 21.10 -6.12 11.93
N ILE A 21 21.38 -7.27 12.56
CA ILE A 21 20.47 -8.44 12.54
C ILE A 21 19.17 -8.14 13.31
N LEU A 22 19.29 -7.49 14.48
CA LEU A 22 18.14 -7.16 15.32
C LEU A 22 17.20 -6.15 14.66
N GLY A 23 17.72 -5.09 14.04
CA GLY A 23 16.86 -4.07 13.45
C GLY A 23 16.47 -4.33 12.00
N GLY A 24 17.35 -4.93 11.21
CA GLY A 24 17.06 -5.33 9.83
C GLY A 24 16.09 -6.51 9.79
N PRO A 25 16.58 -7.76 9.71
CA PRO A 25 15.72 -8.93 9.52
C PRO A 25 14.69 -9.12 10.64
N ILE A 26 15.05 -9.00 11.92
CA ILE A 26 14.11 -9.24 13.02
C ILE A 26 13.11 -8.08 13.15
N GLY A 27 13.60 -6.84 13.24
CA GLY A 27 12.76 -5.64 13.38
C GLY A 27 11.82 -5.46 12.19
N MET A 28 12.34 -5.53 10.96
CA MET A 28 11.53 -5.37 9.75
C MET A 28 10.52 -6.52 9.55
N SER A 29 10.88 -7.77 9.84
CA SER A 29 9.92 -8.89 9.73
C SER A 29 8.80 -8.74 10.76
N GLY A 30 9.12 -8.34 11.98
CA GLY A 30 8.12 -7.99 13.00
C GLY A 30 7.20 -6.86 12.53
N TYR A 31 7.75 -5.84 11.87
CA TYR A 31 6.96 -4.74 11.32
C TYR A 31 5.98 -5.22 10.24
N LEU A 32 6.47 -5.99 9.25
CA LEU A 32 5.64 -6.51 8.15
C LEU A 32 4.54 -7.45 8.65
N LEU A 33 4.87 -8.35 9.58
CA LEU A 33 3.87 -9.23 10.21
C LEU A 33 2.87 -8.43 11.05
N SER A 34 3.30 -7.36 11.72
CA SER A 34 2.37 -6.48 12.42
C SER A 34 1.39 -5.79 11.46
N ILE A 35 1.84 -5.37 10.27
CA ILE A 35 0.95 -4.80 9.23
C ILE A 35 -0.07 -5.86 8.78
N HIS A 36 0.36 -7.11 8.58
CA HIS A 36 -0.53 -8.18 8.17
C HIS A 36 -1.65 -8.44 9.19
N TYR A 37 -1.34 -8.41 10.50
CA TYR A 37 -2.32 -8.75 11.54
C TYR A 37 -3.05 -7.56 12.18
N LEU A 38 -2.45 -6.36 12.24
CA LEU A 38 -3.03 -5.15 12.83
C LEU A 38 -3.37 -4.07 11.79
N THR A 39 -3.04 -4.24 10.51
CA THR A 39 -3.07 -3.21 9.45
C THR A 39 -1.99 -2.13 9.60
N ILE A 40 -1.67 -1.47 8.49
CA ILE A 40 -0.68 -0.38 8.45
C ILE A 40 -1.05 0.80 9.36
N TYR A 41 -2.34 1.03 9.55
CA TYR A 41 -2.84 2.17 10.31
C TYR A 41 -2.53 2.09 11.81
N TYR A 42 -2.37 0.90 12.38
CA TYR A 42 -1.89 0.73 13.75
C TYR A 42 -0.37 0.48 13.80
N ALA A 43 0.14 -0.33 12.86
CA ALA A 43 1.55 -0.69 12.84
C ALA A 43 2.46 0.54 12.68
N ALA A 44 2.15 1.46 11.75
CA ALA A 44 2.98 2.64 11.50
C ALA A 44 3.09 3.59 12.70
N PRO A 45 1.99 4.12 13.29
CA PRO A 45 2.08 5.07 14.40
C PRO A 45 2.56 4.44 15.71
N LEU A 46 2.31 3.15 15.94
CA LEU A 46 2.80 2.51 17.17
C LEU A 46 4.27 2.09 17.06
N SER A 47 4.71 1.62 15.89
CA SER A 47 6.13 1.27 15.68
C SER A 47 7.03 2.49 15.79
N SER A 48 6.56 3.69 15.39
CA SER A 48 7.32 4.94 15.49
C SER A 48 7.69 5.35 16.93
N LEU A 49 7.18 4.64 17.95
CA LEU A 49 7.60 4.81 19.35
C LEU A 49 8.95 4.17 19.67
N PHE A 50 9.55 3.42 18.75
CA PHE A 50 10.86 2.78 18.93
C PHE A 50 11.99 3.72 19.44
N PRO A 51 12.04 5.04 19.13
CA PRO A 51 13.06 5.93 19.70
C PRO A 51 12.85 6.19 21.21
N VAL A 52 11.59 6.22 21.67
CA VAL A 52 11.25 6.34 23.10
C VAL A 52 11.75 5.10 23.84
N PHE A 53 11.48 3.92 23.29
CA PHE A 53 11.97 2.65 23.84
C PHE A 53 13.50 2.55 23.80
N ALA A 54 14.15 3.05 22.73
CA ALA A 54 15.61 3.11 22.63
C ALA A 54 16.21 3.98 23.74
N ALA A 55 15.60 5.13 24.04
CA ALA A 55 16.06 6.01 25.11
C ALA A 55 15.91 5.37 26.50
N LEU A 56 14.79 4.68 26.74
CA LEU A 56 14.58 3.91 27.98
C LEU A 56 15.62 2.78 28.13
N MET A 57 15.90 2.05 27.04
CA MET A 57 16.94 1.02 27.02
C MET A 57 18.34 1.62 27.23
N SER A 58 18.64 2.79 26.65
CA SER A 58 19.93 3.48 26.87
C SER A 58 20.11 3.87 28.34
N TYR A 59 19.06 4.33 29.01
CA TYR A 59 19.11 4.61 30.44
C TYR A 59 19.49 3.37 31.26
N TRP A 60 18.94 2.20 30.92
CA TRP A 60 19.23 0.96 31.66
C TRP A 60 20.59 0.35 31.30
N ILE A 61 20.94 0.31 30.02
CA ILE A 61 22.13 -0.38 29.50
C ILE A 61 23.38 0.52 29.59
N LEU A 62 23.26 1.78 29.15
CA LEU A 62 24.37 2.73 29.07
C LEU A 62 24.47 3.66 30.27
N LYS A 63 23.47 3.64 31.18
CA LYS A 63 23.37 4.53 32.35
C LYS A 63 23.42 6.01 31.99
N GLU A 64 22.96 6.35 30.79
CA GLU A 64 22.89 7.73 30.31
C GLU A 64 21.67 8.44 30.91
N LYS A 65 21.86 9.66 31.42
CA LYS A 65 20.75 10.46 31.94
C LYS A 65 19.93 11.02 30.80
N ILE A 66 18.61 10.80 30.84
CA ILE A 66 17.67 11.38 29.89
C ILE A 66 17.44 12.86 30.27
N SER A 67 17.57 13.77 29.31
CA SER A 67 17.31 15.19 29.54
C SER A 67 15.81 15.46 29.77
N LYS A 68 15.49 16.49 30.57
CA LYS A 68 14.09 16.91 30.83
C LYS A 68 13.35 17.25 29.53
N THR A 69 14.05 17.85 28.56
CA THR A 69 13.50 18.17 27.23
C THR A 69 13.17 16.92 26.43
N ALA A 70 14.03 15.89 26.49
CA ALA A 70 13.76 14.60 25.82
C ALA A 70 12.56 13.88 26.46
N GLN A 71 12.43 13.91 27.79
CA GLN A 71 11.27 13.33 28.48
C GLN A 71 9.95 13.97 28.04
N PHE A 72 9.93 15.30 27.87
CA PHE A 72 8.75 15.99 27.32
C PHE A 72 8.46 15.57 25.87
N GLY A 73 9.50 15.49 25.03
CA GLY A 73 9.37 15.02 23.65
C GLY A 73 8.82 13.58 23.55
N PHE A 74 9.24 12.68 24.44
CA PHE A 74 8.69 11.32 24.50
C PHE A 74 7.23 11.30 24.91
N GLY A 75 6.83 12.13 25.88
CA GLY A 75 5.42 12.27 26.24
C GLY A 75 4.57 12.72 25.05
N LEU A 76 5.05 13.73 24.31
CA LEU A 76 4.37 14.22 23.10
C LEU A 76 4.27 13.14 22.02
N ALA A 77 5.35 12.39 21.77
CA ALA A 77 5.36 11.31 20.78
C ALA A 77 4.36 10.19 21.13
N VAL A 78 4.29 9.77 22.39
CA VAL A 78 3.33 8.76 22.86
C VAL A 78 1.89 9.26 22.69
N ILE A 79 1.61 10.52 23.05
CA ILE A 79 0.27 11.11 22.89
C ILE A 79 -0.11 11.18 21.40
N ALA A 80 0.80 11.64 20.54
CA ALA A 80 0.55 11.73 19.10
C ALA A 80 0.26 10.36 18.47
N SER A 81 1.06 9.34 18.80
CA SER A 81 0.82 7.97 18.34
C SER A 81 -0.50 7.39 18.87
N ALA A 82 -0.89 7.72 20.10
CA ALA A 82 -2.16 7.29 20.67
C ALA A 82 -3.37 7.95 19.98
N LEU A 83 -3.29 9.26 19.68
CA LEU A 83 -4.34 9.98 18.96
C LEU A 83 -4.56 9.41 17.55
N LEU A 84 -3.48 9.17 16.81
CA LEU A 84 -3.54 8.55 15.48
C LEU A 84 -4.16 7.15 15.54
N ALA A 85 -3.84 6.36 16.57
CA ALA A 85 -4.40 5.02 16.73
C ALA A 85 -5.90 5.04 17.05
N ILE A 86 -6.40 6.03 17.81
CA ILE A 86 -7.82 6.13 18.18
C ILE A 86 -8.69 6.51 16.98
N GLU A 87 -8.23 7.43 16.13
CA GLU A 87 -8.97 7.87 14.94
C GLU A 87 -9.21 6.71 13.96
N VAL A 88 -8.23 5.82 13.85
CA VAL A 88 -8.28 4.60 13.03
C VAL A 88 -9.11 3.49 13.72
N GLY A 89 -9.11 3.49 15.05
CA GLY A 89 -9.78 2.59 16.00
C GLY A 89 -11.13 2.01 15.59
N GLN A 90 -11.94 2.79 14.88
CA GLN A 90 -13.36 2.51 14.69
C GLN A 90 -13.70 1.51 13.59
N LYS A 91 -12.73 0.99 12.82
CA LYS A 91 -13.00 0.18 11.61
C LYS A 91 -12.31 -1.18 11.52
N ALA A 92 -11.49 -1.61 12.49
CA ALA A 92 -10.67 -2.82 12.33
C ALA A 92 -10.80 -3.82 13.48
N ASN A 93 -10.82 -5.11 13.13
CA ASN A 93 -10.73 -6.20 14.09
C ASN A 93 -9.34 -6.24 14.72
N PHE A 94 -9.28 -6.13 16.05
CA PHE A 94 -8.04 -6.05 16.80
C PHE A 94 -7.44 -7.46 17.03
N ASN A 95 -6.33 -7.79 16.36
CA ASN A 95 -5.67 -9.09 16.50
C ASN A 95 -4.47 -9.01 17.45
N THR A 96 -4.52 -9.75 18.57
CA THR A 96 -3.46 -9.80 19.58
C THR A 96 -2.11 -10.27 19.02
N SER A 97 -2.11 -11.14 18.01
CA SER A 97 -0.87 -11.63 17.39
C SER A 97 -0.06 -10.50 16.74
N GLY A 98 -0.72 -9.51 16.13
CA GLY A 98 -0.03 -8.38 15.54
C GLY A 98 0.62 -7.46 16.58
N LEU A 99 0.09 -7.39 17.81
CA LEU A 99 0.74 -6.63 18.89
C LEU A 99 2.07 -7.28 19.32
N ILE A 100 2.13 -8.61 19.29
CA ILE A 100 3.37 -9.35 19.60
C ILE A 100 4.43 -9.03 18.54
N PHE A 101 4.07 -9.09 17.26
CA PHE A 101 4.99 -8.74 16.17
C PHE A 101 5.42 -7.28 16.19
N LEU A 102 4.50 -6.37 16.55
CA LEU A 102 4.80 -4.97 16.76
C LEU A 102 5.78 -4.75 17.92
N ALA A 103 5.64 -5.50 19.03
CA ALA A 103 6.60 -5.45 20.12
C ALA A 103 7.99 -5.94 19.68
N ILE A 104 8.06 -7.00 18.86
CA ILE A 104 9.32 -7.47 18.26
C ILE A 104 9.95 -6.39 17.38
N CYS A 105 9.15 -5.71 16.54
CA CYS A 105 9.62 -4.58 15.72
C CYS A 105 10.25 -3.48 16.58
N ILE A 106 9.52 -3.00 17.59
CA ILE A 106 9.96 -1.92 18.48
C ILE A 106 11.26 -2.33 19.17
N LEU A 107 11.31 -3.53 19.76
CA LEU A 107 12.51 -4.02 20.44
C LEU A 107 13.71 -4.18 19.49
N GLY A 108 13.48 -4.66 18.27
CA GLY A 108 14.51 -4.82 17.24
C GLY A 108 15.15 -3.48 16.86
N TRP A 109 14.33 -2.50 16.48
CA TRP A 109 14.80 -1.16 16.12
C TRP A 109 15.39 -0.38 17.31
N SER A 110 14.81 -0.50 18.50
CA SER A 110 15.38 0.11 19.71
C SER A 110 16.74 -0.49 20.06
N SER A 111 16.89 -1.81 19.96
CA SER A 111 18.17 -2.48 20.20
C SER A 111 19.22 -2.10 19.16
N GLU A 112 18.82 -1.96 17.89
CA GLU A 112 19.71 -1.47 16.83
C GLU A 112 20.31 -0.11 17.19
N ILE A 113 19.47 0.85 17.62
CA ILE A 113 19.92 2.19 18.00
C ILE A 113 20.89 2.14 19.18
N VAL A 114 20.53 1.44 20.26
CA VAL A 114 21.31 1.45 21.51
C VAL A 114 22.67 0.80 21.30
N ILE A 115 22.72 -0.36 20.64
CA ILE A 115 23.99 -1.06 20.38
C ILE A 115 24.86 -0.26 19.42
N SER A 116 24.27 0.32 18.36
CA SER A 116 25.02 1.14 17.39
C SER A 116 25.60 2.38 18.07
N SER A 117 24.79 3.10 18.86
CA SER A 117 25.24 4.26 19.65
C SER A 117 26.39 3.92 20.60
N HIS A 118 26.30 2.80 21.30
CA HIS A 118 27.38 2.33 22.17
C HIS A 118 28.69 2.09 21.40
N THR A 119 28.61 1.46 20.22
CA THR A 119 29.79 1.13 19.41
C THR A 119 30.43 2.34 18.73
N MET A 120 29.66 3.41 18.49
CA MET A 120 30.19 4.69 17.98
C MET A 120 31.12 5.40 18.96
N ARG A 121 31.19 4.96 20.22
CA ARG A 121 32.22 5.43 21.18
C ARG A 121 33.62 4.90 20.85
N SER A 122 33.72 3.82 20.07
CA SER A 122 34.98 3.12 19.76
C SER A 122 35.28 3.04 18.26
N LEU A 123 34.26 3.07 17.41
CA LEU A 123 34.37 3.01 15.94
C LEU A 123 33.79 4.27 15.32
N SER A 124 34.23 4.62 14.11
CA SER A 124 33.64 5.74 13.38
C SER A 124 32.19 5.41 12.95
N GLY A 125 31.34 6.43 12.82
CA GLY A 125 29.95 6.24 12.41
C GLY A 125 29.80 5.48 11.08
N LEU A 126 30.69 5.73 10.12
CA LEU A 126 30.73 5.02 8.85
C LEU A 126 31.05 3.53 9.01
N GLN A 127 31.99 3.18 9.90
CA GLN A 127 32.35 1.78 10.19
C GLN A 127 31.19 1.04 10.86
N VAL A 128 30.53 1.68 11.83
CA VAL A 128 29.34 1.11 12.49
C VAL A 128 28.21 0.89 11.48
N TYR A 129 27.96 1.88 10.62
CA TYR A 129 26.97 1.76 9.55
C TYR A 129 27.27 0.59 8.60
N PHE A 130 28.52 0.47 8.14
CA PHE A 130 28.94 -0.62 7.25
C PHE A 130 28.74 -1.99 7.90
N LEU A 131 29.21 -2.17 9.15
CA LEU A 131 29.08 -3.44 9.87
C LEU A 131 27.62 -3.80 10.16
N ARG A 132 26.78 -2.80 10.47
CA ARG A 132 25.33 -2.96 10.62
C ARG A 132 24.68 -3.45 9.33
N LEU A 133 25.07 -2.89 8.18
CA LEU A 133 24.59 -3.33 6.88
C LEU A 133 25.00 -4.79 6.61
N CYS A 134 26.26 -5.15 6.86
CA CYS A 134 26.72 -6.53 6.73
C CYS A 134 25.93 -7.51 7.62
N GLY A 135 25.69 -7.13 8.88
CA GLY A 135 24.88 -7.94 9.81
C GLY A 135 23.45 -8.14 9.30
N SER A 136 22.80 -7.06 8.87
CA SER A 136 21.46 -7.11 8.29
C SER A 136 21.41 -8.02 7.05
N THR A 137 22.34 -7.85 6.11
CA THR A 137 22.44 -8.70 4.91
C THR A 137 22.63 -10.18 5.27
N LEU A 138 23.52 -10.50 6.20
CA LEU A 138 23.73 -11.88 6.65
C LEU A 138 22.48 -12.48 7.30
N GLY A 139 21.76 -11.70 8.11
CA GLY A 139 20.53 -12.16 8.74
C GLY A 139 19.40 -12.38 7.72
N TYR A 140 19.25 -11.53 6.71
CA TYR A 140 18.30 -11.78 5.61
C TYR A 140 18.70 -13.00 4.77
N LEU A 141 19.99 -13.17 4.47
CA LEU A 141 20.47 -14.37 3.77
C LEU A 141 20.20 -15.64 4.58
N LEU A 142 20.33 -15.59 5.91
CA LEU A 142 19.99 -16.71 6.77
C LEU A 142 18.50 -17.04 6.72
N ILE A 143 17.63 -16.03 6.77
CA ILE A 143 16.18 -16.22 6.63
C ILE A 143 15.86 -16.87 5.27
N LEU A 144 16.41 -16.33 4.19
CA LEU A 144 16.22 -16.89 2.84
C LEU A 144 16.75 -18.31 2.74
N LEU A 145 17.90 -18.62 3.34
CA LEU A 145 18.45 -19.97 3.40
C LEU A 145 17.53 -20.92 4.15
N VAL A 146 16.98 -20.51 5.30
CA VAL A 146 16.03 -21.33 6.07
C VAL A 146 14.77 -21.59 5.27
N LEU A 147 14.22 -20.57 4.61
CA LEU A 147 13.04 -20.72 3.75
C LEU A 147 13.32 -21.67 2.56
N PHE A 148 14.49 -21.53 1.93
CA PHE A 148 14.92 -22.42 0.86
C PHE A 148 15.06 -23.87 1.34
N LEU A 149 15.61 -24.10 2.53
CA LEU A 149 15.72 -25.44 3.13
C LEU A 149 14.38 -26.06 3.53
N GLN A 150 13.33 -25.25 3.69
CA GLN A 150 11.98 -25.69 4.04
C GLN A 150 11.11 -25.94 2.80
N ASP A 151 11.69 -25.99 1.60
CA ASP A 151 10.98 -26.05 0.32
C ASP A 151 9.91 -24.95 0.19
N PHE A 152 10.08 -23.83 0.89
CA PHE A 152 9.21 -22.68 0.73
C PHE A 152 9.49 -22.10 -0.65
N PRO A 153 8.47 -21.93 -1.52
CA PRO A 153 8.67 -21.42 -2.87
C PRO A 153 9.12 -19.95 -2.78
N VAL A 154 10.43 -19.72 -2.76
CA VAL A 154 11.03 -18.39 -2.92
C VAL A 154 11.23 -18.18 -4.42
N ASP A 155 10.13 -18.09 -5.15
CA ASP A 155 10.18 -17.85 -6.57
C ASP A 155 10.38 -16.34 -6.80
N LEU A 156 11.65 -15.91 -6.70
CA LEU A 156 12.08 -14.50 -6.79
C LEU A 156 11.66 -13.79 -8.08
N PHE A 157 11.20 -14.56 -9.08
CA PHE A 157 10.82 -14.08 -10.40
C PHE A 157 9.39 -14.44 -10.80
N ASP A 158 8.67 -15.20 -9.98
CA ASP A 158 7.30 -15.57 -10.26
C ASP A 158 6.34 -14.64 -9.50
N PHE A 159 5.89 -13.60 -10.20
CA PHE A 159 4.77 -12.78 -9.76
C PHE A 159 3.44 -13.51 -10.04
N SER A 160 3.36 -14.80 -9.70
CA SER A 160 2.11 -15.55 -9.77
C SER A 160 1.13 -14.89 -8.83
N TYR A 161 0.15 -14.20 -9.41
CA TYR A 161 -0.91 -13.56 -8.67
C TYR A 161 -1.76 -14.68 -8.07
N PRO A 162 -1.60 -15.02 -6.77
CA PRO A 162 -2.27 -16.20 -6.21
C PRO A 162 -3.79 -16.03 -6.29
N GLN A 163 -4.24 -14.77 -6.29
CA GLN A 163 -5.62 -14.36 -6.51
C GLN A 163 -6.16 -14.83 -7.86
N ILE A 164 -5.36 -14.85 -8.93
CA ILE A 164 -5.76 -15.30 -10.27
C ILE A 164 -5.77 -16.84 -10.33
N GLU A 165 -4.75 -17.51 -9.78
CA GLU A 165 -4.67 -18.98 -9.79
C GLU A 165 -5.79 -19.63 -8.97
N HIS A 166 -6.11 -19.04 -7.82
CA HIS A 166 -7.21 -19.51 -6.96
C HIS A 166 -8.56 -18.90 -7.36
N PHE A 167 -8.61 -18.06 -8.41
CA PHE A 167 -9.87 -17.50 -8.90
C PHE A 167 -10.73 -18.60 -9.51
N GLN A 168 -11.86 -18.88 -8.87
CA GLN A 168 -12.88 -19.74 -9.43
C GLN A 168 -13.97 -18.87 -10.06
N PRO A 169 -14.09 -18.85 -11.40
CA PRO A 169 -15.16 -18.10 -12.05
C PRO A 169 -16.51 -18.68 -11.62
N LYS A 170 -17.43 -17.80 -11.23
CA LYS A 170 -18.82 -18.14 -10.88
C LYS A 170 -19.75 -17.39 -11.82
N ASP A 171 -20.77 -18.11 -12.30
CA ASP A 171 -21.82 -17.50 -13.12
C ASP A 171 -22.72 -16.62 -12.22
N PHE A 172 -23.08 -15.45 -12.73
CA PHE A 172 -24.08 -14.58 -12.12
C PHE A 172 -25.04 -14.06 -13.20
N PHE A 173 -26.21 -13.62 -12.77
CA PHE A 173 -27.30 -13.24 -13.65
C PHE A 173 -27.84 -11.87 -13.27
N GLU A 174 -28.01 -11.01 -14.28
CA GLU A 174 -28.66 -9.71 -14.15
C GLU A 174 -29.90 -9.66 -15.03
N VAL A 175 -30.89 -8.87 -14.63
CA VAL A 175 -32.12 -8.67 -15.41
C VAL A 175 -32.14 -7.26 -15.96
N GLN A 176 -32.05 -7.14 -17.28
CA GLN A 176 -32.15 -5.88 -18.00
C GLN A 176 -33.55 -5.74 -18.61
N ALA A 177 -34.27 -4.70 -18.22
CA ALA A 177 -35.60 -4.37 -18.70
C ALA A 177 -35.51 -3.30 -19.79
N TRP A 178 -36.12 -3.54 -20.95
CA TRP A 178 -36.25 -2.55 -22.02
C TRP A 178 -37.56 -1.79 -21.87
N VAL A 179 -37.47 -0.48 -21.59
CA VAL A 179 -38.65 0.35 -21.31
C VAL A 179 -38.91 1.24 -22.53
N ASN A 180 -40.14 1.17 -23.03
CA ASN A 180 -40.62 2.10 -24.05
C ASN A 180 -41.47 3.19 -23.36
N PRO A 181 -40.99 4.44 -23.29
CA PRO A 181 -41.72 5.56 -22.69
C PRO A 181 -42.93 6.03 -23.52
N ASP A 182 -43.00 5.70 -24.81
CA ASP A 182 -44.08 6.17 -25.68
C ASP A 182 -45.35 5.30 -25.51
N ASN A 183 -46.33 5.80 -24.77
CA ASN A 183 -47.70 5.26 -24.77
C ASN A 183 -48.42 5.63 -26.08
N LYS A 184 -49.22 4.70 -26.61
CA LYS A 184 -49.84 4.72 -27.95
C LYS A 184 -50.77 5.92 -28.29
N GLU A 185 -51.00 6.90 -27.41
CA GLU A 185 -52.07 7.89 -27.58
C GLU A 185 -51.65 9.35 -27.78
N GLU A 186 -50.41 9.75 -27.54
CA GLU A 186 -49.94 11.11 -27.85
C GLU A 186 -48.71 11.09 -28.77
N LYS A 187 -48.96 10.73 -30.04
CA LYS A 187 -48.00 10.98 -31.12
C LYS A 187 -47.99 12.47 -31.47
N THR A 188 -47.32 13.27 -30.66
CA THR A 188 -46.89 14.62 -31.09
C THR A 188 -45.57 14.44 -31.86
N PRO A 189 -45.48 14.82 -33.15
CA PRO A 189 -44.40 14.41 -34.05
C PRO A 189 -42.98 14.91 -33.71
N GLU A 190 -42.77 15.66 -32.62
CA GLU A 190 -41.51 16.34 -32.33
C GLU A 190 -40.72 15.81 -31.11
N LYS A 191 -41.26 14.88 -30.32
CA LYS A 191 -40.52 14.27 -29.18
C LYS A 191 -40.87 12.79 -29.00
N SER A 192 -40.33 11.92 -29.84
CA SER A 192 -40.25 10.48 -29.50
C SER A 192 -39.16 10.32 -28.44
N THR A 193 -39.52 9.76 -27.29
CA THR A 193 -38.55 9.51 -26.23
C THR A 193 -37.84 8.19 -26.54
N ALA A 194 -36.52 8.20 -26.58
CA ALA A 194 -35.74 7.00 -26.94
C ALA A 194 -35.99 5.85 -25.95
N LEU A 195 -36.07 4.62 -26.47
CA LEU A 195 -36.04 3.42 -25.65
C LEU A 195 -34.76 3.40 -24.80
N PHE A 196 -34.90 3.04 -23.54
CA PHE A 196 -33.77 2.88 -22.63
C PHE A 196 -33.88 1.56 -21.87
N SER A 197 -32.75 1.13 -21.32
CA SER A 197 -32.69 -0.08 -20.49
C SER A 197 -32.53 0.27 -19.02
N ALA A 198 -33.22 -0.45 -18.15
CA ALA A 198 -33.06 -0.39 -16.70
C ALA A 198 -32.54 -1.73 -16.17
N LEU A 199 -31.58 -1.69 -15.24
CA LEU A 199 -31.07 -2.88 -14.56
C LEU A 199 -31.89 -3.13 -13.29
N TRP A 200 -32.35 -4.36 -13.10
CA TRP A 200 -33.00 -4.79 -11.88
C TRP A 200 -32.04 -4.68 -10.69
N GLN A 201 -32.51 -4.01 -9.64
CA GLN A 201 -31.83 -3.97 -8.34
C GLN A 201 -32.51 -5.00 -7.41
N PRO A 202 -31.81 -6.09 -7.05
CA PRO A 202 -32.37 -7.09 -6.15
C PRO A 202 -32.75 -6.52 -4.79
N SER A 203 -33.86 -7.00 -4.22
CA SER A 203 -34.30 -6.59 -2.87
C SER A 203 -33.59 -7.42 -1.78
N LYS A 204 -33.70 -7.00 -0.52
CA LYS A 204 -33.16 -7.74 0.64
C LYS A 204 -33.63 -9.19 0.73
N ALA A 205 -34.80 -9.52 0.17
CA ALA A 205 -35.30 -10.89 0.14
C ALA A 205 -34.51 -11.82 -0.82
N CYS A 206 -33.60 -11.27 -1.63
CA CYS A 206 -32.77 -12.02 -2.57
C CYS A 206 -31.36 -12.30 -2.02
N GLU A 207 -31.07 -11.92 -0.78
CA GLU A 207 -29.75 -12.04 -0.13
C GLU A 207 -29.25 -13.49 -0.12
N ASP A 208 -30.13 -14.45 0.13
CA ASP A 208 -29.81 -15.89 0.11
C ASP A 208 -29.31 -16.41 -1.26
N TYR A 209 -29.59 -15.67 -2.34
CA TYR A 209 -29.24 -16.03 -3.71
C TYR A 209 -28.12 -15.15 -4.30
N GLN A 210 -27.46 -14.35 -3.47
CA GLN A 210 -26.40 -13.42 -3.86
C GLN A 210 -25.02 -13.88 -3.39
N ASP A 211 -23.98 -13.36 -4.04
CA ASP A 211 -22.62 -13.39 -3.51
C ASP A 211 -22.32 -12.16 -2.63
N ASP A 212 -21.10 -12.11 -2.07
CA ASP A 212 -20.64 -11.02 -1.20
C ASP A 212 -20.61 -9.64 -1.91
N ASP A 213 -20.60 -9.63 -3.25
CA ASP A 213 -20.63 -8.42 -4.09
C ASP A 213 -22.08 -8.04 -4.49
N GLY A 214 -23.10 -8.76 -4.01
CA GLY A 214 -24.51 -8.52 -4.30
C GLY A 214 -24.99 -9.03 -5.67
N ARG A 215 -24.19 -9.87 -6.35
CA ARG A 215 -24.52 -10.45 -7.67
C ARG A 215 -25.38 -11.69 -7.48
N VAL A 216 -26.45 -11.82 -8.28
CA VAL A 216 -27.39 -12.95 -8.15
C VAL A 216 -26.84 -14.20 -8.84
N LEU A 217 -26.65 -15.28 -8.08
CA LEU A 217 -26.14 -16.56 -8.59
C LEU A 217 -27.26 -17.48 -9.12
N SER A 218 -28.51 -17.23 -8.73
CA SER A 218 -29.65 -18.07 -9.11
C SER A 218 -30.28 -17.63 -10.43
N LYS A 219 -30.09 -18.45 -11.48
CA LYS A 219 -30.75 -18.24 -12.78
C LYS A 219 -32.28 -18.26 -12.67
N GLY A 220 -32.84 -19.18 -11.87
CA GLY A 220 -34.29 -19.32 -11.73
C GLY A 220 -34.95 -18.10 -11.10
N LEU A 221 -34.24 -17.40 -10.21
CA LEU A 221 -34.70 -16.13 -9.64
C LEU A 221 -34.76 -15.04 -10.73
N ALA A 222 -33.69 -14.90 -11.51
CA ALA A 222 -33.65 -13.94 -12.62
C ALA A 222 -34.75 -14.20 -13.67
N GLU A 223 -34.97 -15.46 -14.05
CA GLU A 223 -36.05 -15.85 -14.98
C GLU A 223 -37.45 -15.55 -14.44
N ASN A 224 -37.66 -15.71 -13.14
CA ASN A 224 -38.93 -15.36 -12.48
C ASN A 224 -39.17 -13.85 -12.55
N VAL A 225 -38.14 -13.04 -12.30
CA VAL A 225 -38.23 -11.57 -12.45
C VAL A 225 -38.57 -11.19 -13.89
N VAL A 226 -37.90 -11.78 -14.89
CA VAL A 226 -38.21 -11.54 -16.32
C VAL A 226 -39.68 -11.81 -16.62
N LYS A 227 -40.21 -12.95 -16.18
CA LYS A 227 -41.63 -13.32 -16.38
C LYS A 227 -42.57 -12.32 -15.71
N ARG A 228 -42.21 -11.81 -14.53
CA ARG A 228 -43.04 -10.85 -13.78
C ARG A 228 -43.08 -9.47 -14.40
N ILE A 229 -41.97 -8.99 -14.97
CA ILE A 229 -41.89 -7.63 -15.52
C ILE A 229 -42.30 -7.54 -17.00
N THR A 230 -42.36 -8.68 -17.72
CA THR A 230 -42.72 -8.69 -19.13
C THR A 230 -44.14 -8.14 -19.33
N ASN A 231 -44.28 -7.15 -20.21
CA ASN A 231 -45.54 -6.43 -20.50
C ASN A 231 -46.18 -5.73 -19.29
N GLN A 232 -45.42 -5.47 -18.22
CA GLN A 232 -45.88 -4.64 -17.11
C GLN A 232 -45.53 -3.17 -17.34
N PRO A 233 -46.35 -2.23 -16.82
CA PRO A 233 -46.00 -0.83 -16.82
C PRO A 233 -44.79 -0.56 -15.91
N ALA A 234 -43.92 0.36 -16.31
CA ALA A 234 -42.84 0.87 -15.48
C ALA A 234 -43.19 2.27 -14.98
N GLU A 235 -43.15 2.46 -13.66
CA GLU A 235 -43.39 3.76 -13.02
C GLU A 235 -42.04 4.38 -12.61
N VAL A 236 -41.85 5.67 -12.92
CA VAL A 236 -40.64 6.40 -12.54
C VAL A 236 -40.77 6.83 -11.08
N THR A 237 -39.95 6.25 -10.21
CA THR A 237 -39.93 6.57 -8.78
C THR A 237 -39.09 7.81 -8.46
N GLU A 238 -37.97 7.98 -9.14
CA GLU A 238 -37.03 9.09 -8.95
C GLU A 238 -36.39 9.46 -10.29
N TYR A 239 -36.23 10.76 -10.54
CA TYR A 239 -35.48 11.29 -11.67
C TYR A 239 -34.53 12.38 -11.16
N LYS A 240 -33.25 12.26 -11.52
CA LYS A 240 -32.21 13.21 -11.15
C LYS A 240 -31.35 13.53 -12.35
N ASP A 241 -31.29 14.82 -12.69
CA ASP A 241 -30.41 15.34 -13.73
C ASP A 241 -29.31 16.17 -13.07
N VAL A 242 -28.09 15.61 -13.03
CA VAL A 242 -26.93 16.24 -12.40
C VAL A 242 -25.92 16.60 -13.46
N ARG A 243 -25.56 17.88 -13.52
CA ARG A 243 -24.45 18.36 -14.34
C ARG A 243 -23.14 18.11 -13.60
N GLU A 244 -22.42 17.07 -14.00
CA GLU A 244 -21.06 16.81 -13.54
C GLU A 244 -20.05 17.59 -14.38
N LYS A 245 -19.00 18.10 -13.73
CA LYS A 245 -17.90 18.82 -14.39
C LYS A 245 -16.62 18.01 -14.24
N GLU A 246 -16.15 17.45 -15.34
CA GLU A 246 -14.83 16.84 -15.41
C GLU A 246 -13.79 17.91 -15.78
N THR A 247 -12.72 18.02 -15.00
CA THR A 247 -11.61 18.93 -15.29
C THR A 247 -10.58 18.27 -16.20
N ALA A 248 -9.85 19.07 -16.96
CA ALA A 248 -8.75 18.55 -17.77
C ALA A 248 -7.72 17.85 -16.86
N PRO A 249 -7.16 16.70 -17.30
CA PRO A 249 -6.07 16.07 -16.60
C PRO A 249 -4.90 17.04 -16.44
N LEU A 250 -4.20 16.98 -15.31
CA LEU A 250 -2.98 17.75 -15.10
C LEU A 250 -1.91 17.39 -16.14
N PRO A 251 -0.96 18.31 -16.40
CA PRO A 251 0.26 18.03 -17.16
C PRO A 251 0.96 16.73 -16.75
N TYR A 252 1.73 16.16 -17.68
CA TYR A 252 2.42 14.90 -17.46
C TYR A 252 3.58 15.03 -16.46
N SER A 253 3.62 14.12 -15.48
CA SER A 253 4.87 13.66 -14.87
C SER A 253 5.44 12.51 -15.70
N LEU A 254 6.70 12.14 -15.45
CA LEU A 254 7.33 11.00 -16.16
C LEU A 254 6.51 9.71 -16.03
N SER A 255 6.03 9.39 -14.82
CA SER A 255 5.23 8.18 -14.59
C SER A 255 3.89 8.22 -15.31
N ALA A 256 3.19 9.36 -15.29
CA ALA A 256 1.92 9.52 -15.99
C ALA A 256 2.08 9.39 -17.51
N LEU A 257 3.16 9.96 -18.07
CA LEU A 257 3.47 9.83 -19.49
C LEU A 257 3.82 8.40 -19.87
N GLN A 258 4.62 7.71 -19.05
CA GLN A 258 4.97 6.30 -19.29
C GLN A 258 3.74 5.40 -19.29
N ILE A 259 2.81 5.60 -18.35
CA ILE A 259 1.54 4.84 -18.29
C ILE A 259 0.70 5.09 -19.54
N ASP A 260 0.53 6.35 -19.95
CA ASP A 260 -0.31 6.69 -21.09
C ASP A 260 0.31 6.24 -22.41
N ALA A 261 1.63 6.39 -22.57
CA ALA A 261 2.36 5.90 -23.74
C ALA A 261 2.37 4.36 -23.83
N ALA A 262 2.43 3.66 -22.70
CA ALA A 262 2.28 2.20 -22.67
C ALA A 262 0.87 1.79 -23.13
N LYS A 263 -0.18 2.46 -22.62
CA LYS A 263 -1.58 2.16 -22.99
C LYS A 263 -1.88 2.46 -24.46
N ARG A 264 -1.38 3.58 -24.99
CA ARG A 264 -1.70 4.04 -26.35
C ARG A 264 -0.81 3.45 -27.43
N PHE A 265 0.47 3.27 -27.12
CA PHE A 265 1.50 2.95 -28.11
C PHE A 265 2.31 1.68 -27.76
N GLY A 266 2.02 1.01 -26.65
CA GLY A 266 2.76 -0.19 -26.23
C GLY A 266 4.23 0.07 -25.90
N MET A 267 4.63 1.32 -25.66
CA MET A 267 6.01 1.67 -25.38
C MET A 267 6.42 1.23 -23.97
N SER A 268 7.63 0.68 -23.85
CA SER A 268 8.22 0.39 -22.54
C SER A 268 8.60 1.69 -21.83
N ALA A 269 8.64 1.66 -20.49
CA ALA A 269 9.02 2.82 -19.68
C ALA A 269 10.39 3.40 -20.06
N GLN A 270 11.34 2.52 -20.41
CA GLN A 270 12.68 2.91 -20.85
C GLN A 270 12.65 3.60 -22.22
N ALA A 271 11.92 3.03 -23.20
CA ALA A 271 11.80 3.62 -24.53
C ALA A 271 11.15 5.01 -24.50
N VAL A 272 10.14 5.21 -23.64
CA VAL A 272 9.54 6.53 -23.40
C VAL A 272 10.58 7.49 -22.84
N LEU A 273 11.31 7.08 -21.80
CA LEU A 273 12.32 7.92 -21.17
C LEU A 273 13.47 8.30 -22.13
N ASP A 274 13.96 7.37 -22.94
CA ASP A 274 15.02 7.61 -23.92
C ASP A 274 14.54 8.56 -25.03
N THR A 275 13.28 8.42 -25.46
CA THR A 275 12.66 9.33 -26.42
C THR A 275 12.55 10.73 -25.83
N CYS A 276 12.07 10.86 -24.58
CA CYS A 276 11.97 12.14 -23.89
C CYS A 276 13.35 12.77 -23.66
N GLN A 277 14.38 11.99 -23.34
CA GLN A 277 15.76 12.50 -23.23
C GLN A 277 16.24 13.11 -24.55
N ARG A 278 16.02 12.43 -25.68
CA ARG A 278 16.34 13.00 -27.00
C ARG A 278 15.54 14.27 -27.30
N LEU A 279 14.25 14.28 -26.99
CA LEU A 279 13.40 15.45 -27.19
C LEU A 279 13.87 16.65 -26.34
N TYR A 280 14.37 16.41 -25.13
CA TYR A 280 14.90 17.44 -24.24
C TYR A 280 16.29 17.91 -24.67
N GLU A 281 17.25 17.01 -24.82
CA GLU A 281 18.67 17.35 -25.00
C GLU A 281 19.02 17.69 -26.45
N THR A 282 18.54 16.88 -27.39
CA THR A 282 18.88 17.02 -28.82
C THR A 282 17.98 18.04 -29.49
N HIS A 283 16.66 17.92 -29.29
CA HIS A 283 15.67 18.70 -30.03
C HIS A 283 15.13 19.91 -29.24
N ARG A 284 15.33 19.96 -27.92
CA ARG A 284 14.83 21.03 -27.02
C ARG A 284 13.34 21.34 -27.18
N LEU A 285 12.53 20.30 -27.38
CA LEU A 285 11.08 20.43 -27.63
C LEU A 285 10.22 20.33 -26.36
N ILE A 286 10.77 19.78 -25.28
CA ILE A 286 10.05 19.57 -24.02
C ILE A 286 10.87 20.10 -22.83
N THR A 287 10.24 20.23 -21.67
CA THR A 287 10.91 20.53 -20.39
C THR A 287 11.55 19.27 -19.79
N TYR A 288 12.24 19.43 -18.66
CA TYR A 288 13.02 18.36 -18.03
C TYR A 288 12.19 17.07 -17.82
N PRO A 289 12.56 15.94 -18.46
CA PRO A 289 11.66 14.80 -18.62
C PRO A 289 11.63 13.84 -17.43
N ARG A 290 12.41 14.08 -16.38
CA ARG A 290 12.47 13.22 -15.17
C ARG A 290 11.73 13.83 -13.98
N SER A 291 10.85 14.79 -14.22
CA SER A 291 10.01 15.43 -13.20
C SER A 291 8.89 14.50 -12.72
N ASP A 292 8.67 14.50 -11.41
CA ASP A 292 7.49 13.93 -10.74
C ASP A 292 6.36 14.96 -10.56
N CYS A 293 6.66 16.25 -10.72
CA CYS A 293 5.69 17.34 -10.62
C CYS A 293 4.72 17.38 -11.83
N ARG A 294 3.43 17.61 -11.55
CA ARG A 294 2.35 17.75 -12.54
C ARG A 294 1.79 19.18 -12.62
N TYR A 295 2.45 20.13 -11.99
CA TYR A 295 2.08 21.55 -12.01
C TYR A 295 3.09 22.35 -12.82
N LEU A 296 2.64 23.50 -13.33
CA LEU A 296 3.49 24.45 -14.03
C LEU A 296 3.74 25.67 -13.12
N PRO A 297 4.88 26.36 -13.26
CA PRO A 297 5.06 27.69 -12.72
C PRO A 297 3.97 28.65 -13.23
N GLU A 298 3.61 29.66 -12.43
CA GLU A 298 2.61 30.67 -12.80
C GLU A 298 3.16 31.74 -13.76
N GLU A 299 4.49 31.85 -13.86
CA GLU A 299 5.22 32.82 -14.67
C GLU A 299 5.20 32.52 -16.19
#